data_AF-A0A7S1TSX9-F1
#
_entry.id   AF-A0A7S1TSX9-F1
#
_cell.length_a   1.000
_cell.length_b   1.000
_cell.length_c   1.000
_cell.angle_alpha   90.00
_cell.angle_beta   90.00
_cell.angle_gamma   90.00
#
_symmetry.space_group_name_H-M   'P 1'
#
loop_
_entity.id
_entity.type
_entity.pdbx_description
1 polymer ?
#
loop_
_entity_poly.entity_id
_entity_poly.type
_entity_poly.pdbx_seq_one_letter_code
_entity_poly.pdbx_strand_id
1 'polypeptide(L)'
;EVKPWYLRIKDGLSDRLNLTMHPSDYFLKFDGFGQTDAQIFQEFETLAKCFDTQLDGLKFLLENYEPKFWWFELMECVRRLTLSILPVAFERGSIAQQLLGTLAAIIFTVVYFVTRPYVSDADDFLAAASQFTIILILLYGLGNAASSTTFDEDAKEDAGSVLIAINVLIMVAVI
;
A
#
# COMPACT_ATOMS: atom_id res chain seq x y z
N GLU A 1 -1.94 31.88 7.89
CA GLU A 1 -2.65 30.61 8.09
C GLU A 1 -2.27 29.64 6.96
N VAL A 2 -1.74 28.48 7.31
CA VAL A 2 -1.22 27.50 6.36
C VAL A 2 -2.41 26.70 5.83
N LYS A 3 -2.85 26.97 4.59
CA LYS A 3 -3.93 26.19 3.96
C LYS A 3 -3.58 24.70 3.94
N PRO A 4 -4.51 23.81 4.35
CA PRO A 4 -4.35 22.36 4.25
C PRO A 4 -3.97 21.92 2.83
N TRP A 5 -3.12 20.92 2.72
CA TRP A 5 -2.44 20.54 1.47
C TRP A 5 -3.40 20.02 0.39
N TYR A 6 -4.52 19.41 0.77
CA TYR A 6 -5.54 18.93 -0.18
C TYR A 6 -6.20 20.08 -0.97
N LEU A 7 -6.36 21.26 -0.37
CA LEU A 7 -6.87 22.44 -1.08
C LEU A 7 -5.85 22.96 -2.09
N ARG A 8 -4.55 22.84 -1.81
CA ARG A 8 -3.49 23.26 -2.74
C ARG A 8 -3.36 22.33 -3.93
N ILE A 9 -3.63 21.04 -3.74
CA ILE A 9 -3.71 20.06 -4.83
C ILE A 9 -4.94 20.29 -5.67
N LYS A 10 -6.11 20.58 -5.06
CA LYS A 10 -7.32 20.97 -5.78
C LYS A 10 -7.11 22.23 -6.62
N ASP A 11 -6.48 23.25 -6.05
CA ASP A 11 -6.17 24.51 -6.74
C ASP A 11 -5.13 24.29 -7.85
N GLY A 12 -4.08 23.51 -7.59
CA GLY A 12 -3.04 23.19 -8.58
C GLY A 12 -3.49 22.25 -9.70
N LEU A 13 -4.42 21.33 -9.43
CA LEU A 13 -5.10 20.52 -10.45
C LEU A 13 -6.10 21.37 -11.23
N SER A 14 -6.84 22.27 -10.57
CA SER A 14 -7.75 23.22 -11.22
C SER A 14 -7.03 24.11 -12.24
N ASP A 15 -5.88 24.65 -11.86
CA ASP A 15 -5.05 25.49 -12.73
C ASP A 15 -4.37 24.70 -13.86
N ARG A 16 -3.97 23.44 -13.61
CA ARG A 16 -3.29 22.60 -14.62
C ARG A 16 -4.24 21.86 -15.56
N LEU A 17 -5.47 21.55 -15.12
CA LEU A 17 -6.52 21.00 -15.97
C LEU A 17 -7.38 22.07 -16.65
N ASN A 18 -7.13 23.36 -16.41
CA ASN A 18 -7.94 24.45 -16.96
C ASN A 18 -9.44 24.22 -16.65
N LEU A 19 -9.76 23.95 -15.38
CA LEU A 19 -11.13 23.69 -14.89
C LEU A 19 -11.98 24.98 -14.81
N THR A 20 -11.98 25.78 -15.87
CA THR A 20 -13.19 26.50 -16.30
C THR A 20 -14.15 25.58 -17.06
N MET A 21 -13.81 24.29 -17.14
CA MET A 21 -14.54 23.24 -17.82
C MET A 21 -15.89 23.03 -17.15
N HIS A 22 -16.91 23.65 -17.73
CA HIS A 22 -18.29 23.51 -17.32
C HIS A 22 -18.75 22.09 -17.70
N PRO A 23 -19.64 21.44 -16.93
CA PRO A 23 -20.14 20.09 -17.23
C PRO A 23 -20.72 19.90 -18.65
N SER A 24 -20.95 20.99 -19.40
CA SER A 24 -21.36 20.99 -20.80
C SER A 24 -20.31 20.54 -21.81
N ASP A 25 -19.01 20.59 -21.48
CA ASP A 25 -17.94 20.37 -22.48
C ASP A 25 -17.69 18.88 -22.78
N TYR A 26 -18.14 17.99 -21.90
CA TYR A 26 -18.12 16.53 -22.13
C TYR A 26 -19.18 16.07 -23.15
N PHE A 27 -20.14 16.95 -23.47
CA PHE A 27 -21.31 16.64 -24.30
C PHE A 27 -20.99 16.59 -25.80
N LEU A 28 -19.87 17.15 -26.25
CA LEU A 28 -19.52 17.29 -27.68
C LEU A 28 -18.75 16.10 -28.30
N LYS A 29 -18.74 14.92 -27.65
CA LYS A 29 -18.09 13.72 -28.20
C LYS A 29 -18.90 12.42 -28.12
N PHE A 30 -20.12 12.46 -27.61
CA PHE A 30 -21.03 11.31 -27.60
C PHE A 30 -22.15 11.50 -28.61
N ASP A 31 -21.79 11.66 -29.88
CA ASP A 31 -22.74 11.64 -30.99
C ASP A 31 -23.13 10.18 -31.28
N GLY A 32 -24.16 9.70 -30.57
CA GLY A 32 -24.83 8.47 -30.94
C GLY A 32 -25.42 7.70 -29.79
N PHE A 33 -26.43 8.23 -29.12
CA PHE A 33 -27.56 7.44 -28.64
C PHE A 33 -28.71 8.39 -28.25
N GLY A 34 -29.77 8.39 -29.05
CA GLY A 34 -30.98 9.15 -28.75
C GLY A 34 -31.69 8.59 -27.53
N GLN A 35 -32.32 9.51 -26.78
CA GLN A 35 -33.23 9.24 -25.66
C GLN A 35 -32.53 8.88 -24.34
N THR A 36 -32.01 9.89 -23.62
CA THR A 36 -32.62 10.45 -22.38
C THR A 36 -31.56 11.26 -21.61
N ASP A 37 -31.20 12.44 -22.12
CA ASP A 37 -30.11 13.25 -21.56
C ASP A 37 -30.34 13.54 -20.07
N ALA A 38 -31.57 13.88 -19.66
CA ALA A 38 -31.89 14.18 -18.27
C ALA A 38 -31.73 12.99 -17.31
N GLN A 39 -32.06 11.76 -17.73
CA GLN A 39 -31.87 10.57 -16.89
C GLN A 39 -30.39 10.22 -16.77
N ILE A 40 -29.65 10.30 -17.88
CA ILE A 40 -28.21 10.02 -17.90
C ILE A 40 -27.47 11.05 -17.04
N PHE A 41 -27.82 12.35 -17.14
CA PHE A 41 -27.25 13.39 -16.29
C PHE A 41 -27.50 13.14 -14.80
N GLN A 42 -28.71 12.68 -14.45
CA GLN A 42 -29.06 12.39 -13.07
C GLN A 42 -28.33 11.14 -12.53
N GLU A 43 -28.19 10.09 -13.34
CA GLU A 43 -27.35 8.93 -12.99
C GLU A 43 -25.88 9.32 -12.86
N PHE A 44 -25.38 10.21 -13.73
CA PHE A 44 -24.00 10.68 -13.71
C PHE A 44 -23.71 11.55 -12.47
N GLU A 45 -24.62 12.46 -12.09
CA GLU A 45 -24.51 13.21 -10.84
C GLU A 45 -24.57 12.29 -9.61
N THR A 46 -25.39 11.25 -9.66
CA THR A 46 -25.50 10.27 -8.56
C THR A 46 -24.21 9.46 -8.44
N LEU A 47 -23.62 9.04 -9.56
CA LEU A 47 -22.32 8.38 -9.62
C LEU A 47 -21.19 9.31 -9.15
N ALA A 48 -21.20 10.58 -9.56
CA ALA A 48 -20.21 11.57 -9.12
C ALA A 48 -20.29 11.82 -7.59
N LYS A 49 -21.50 11.95 -7.04
CA LYS A 49 -21.72 12.04 -5.58
C LYS A 49 -21.26 10.79 -4.83
N CYS A 50 -21.55 9.61 -5.37
CA CYS A 50 -21.06 8.35 -4.82
C CYS A 50 -19.53 8.33 -4.85
N PHE A 51 -18.91 8.76 -5.95
CA PHE A 51 -17.46 8.82 -6.08
C PHE A 51 -16.82 9.80 -5.08
N ASP A 52 -17.43 10.97 -4.85
CA ASP A 52 -16.98 11.96 -3.86
C ASP A 52 -17.07 11.40 -2.43
N THR A 53 -18.15 10.67 -2.13
CA THR A 53 -18.34 9.98 -0.84
C THR A 53 -17.31 8.85 -0.65
N GLN A 54 -16.93 8.15 -1.72
CA GLN A 54 -15.86 7.15 -1.69
C GLN A 54 -14.48 7.79 -1.50
N LEU A 55 -14.26 8.96 -2.11
CA LEU A 55 -13.03 9.75 -1.97
C LEU A 55 -12.82 10.23 -0.53
N ASP A 56 -13.89 10.59 0.16
CA ASP A 56 -13.85 10.90 1.60
C ASP A 56 -13.39 9.70 2.43
N GLY A 57 -13.77 8.48 2.05
CA GLY A 57 -13.26 7.25 2.68
C GLY A 57 -11.77 7.00 2.42
N LEU A 58 -11.29 7.31 1.21
CA LEU A 58 -9.88 7.16 0.83
C LEU A 58 -8.98 8.26 1.42
N LYS A 59 -9.55 9.40 1.80
CA LYS A 59 -8.83 10.52 2.38
C LYS A 59 -8.00 10.12 3.61
N PHE A 60 -8.56 9.27 4.46
CA PHE A 60 -7.88 8.73 5.64
C PHE A 60 -6.61 7.94 5.28
N LEU A 61 -6.64 7.17 4.19
CA LEU A 61 -5.50 6.35 3.76
C LEU A 61 -4.38 7.22 3.19
N LEU A 62 -4.74 8.28 2.48
CA LEU A 62 -3.79 9.20 1.82
C LEU A 62 -3.22 10.26 2.77
N GLU A 63 -3.81 10.46 3.94
CA GLU A 63 -3.44 11.51 4.89
C GLU A 63 -2.03 11.35 5.46
N ASN A 64 -1.55 10.11 5.57
CA ASN A 64 -0.25 9.78 6.18
C ASN A 64 0.93 9.85 5.19
N TYR A 65 0.66 9.95 3.89
CA TYR A 65 1.70 9.97 2.85
C TYR A 65 1.95 11.38 2.34
N GLU A 66 3.18 11.66 1.90
CA GLU A 66 3.44 12.90 1.19
C GLU A 66 2.64 12.93 -0.13
N PRO A 67 2.15 14.09 -0.56
CA PRO A 67 1.31 14.19 -1.77
C PRO A 67 2.02 13.76 -3.06
N LYS A 68 3.35 13.71 -3.07
CA LYS A 68 4.16 13.18 -4.18
C LYS A 68 4.08 11.64 -4.29
N PHE A 69 3.73 10.96 -3.20
CA PHE A 69 3.72 9.50 -3.06
C PHE A 69 2.30 8.92 -2.89
N TRP A 70 1.26 9.56 -3.44
CA TRP A 70 -0.12 9.03 -3.41
C TRP A 70 -0.27 7.60 -3.95
N TRP A 71 0.58 7.21 -4.91
CA TRP A 71 0.61 5.87 -5.51
C TRP A 71 1.13 4.79 -4.56
N PHE A 72 1.68 5.19 -3.42
CA PHE A 72 2.24 4.28 -2.44
C PHE A 72 1.17 3.40 -1.77
N GLU A 73 -0.06 3.92 -1.60
CA GLU A 73 -1.18 3.12 -1.11
C GLU A 73 -1.54 1.97 -2.06
N LEU A 74 -1.46 2.20 -3.38
CA LEU A 74 -1.64 1.15 -4.38
C LEU A 74 -0.50 0.12 -4.33
N MET A 75 0.75 0.59 -4.13
CA MET A 75 1.89 -0.31 -3.95
C MET A 75 1.75 -1.18 -2.71
N GLU A 76 1.22 -0.63 -1.62
CA GLU A 76 0.99 -1.36 -0.39
C GLU A 76 -0.08 -2.45 -0.57
N CYS A 77 -1.11 -2.16 -1.35
CA CYS A 77 -2.09 -3.16 -1.78
C CYS A 77 -1.43 -4.27 -2.63
N VAL A 78 -0.63 -3.91 -3.64
CA VAL A 78 0.09 -4.86 -4.49
C VAL A 78 1.05 -5.73 -3.68
N ARG A 79 1.74 -5.16 -2.69
CA ARG A 79 2.62 -5.89 -1.78
C ARG A 79 1.84 -6.93 -0.99
N ARG A 80 0.73 -6.54 -0.36
CA ARG A 80 -0.13 -7.43 0.43
C ARG A 80 -0.70 -8.56 -0.42
N LEU A 81 -1.15 -8.26 -1.63
CA LEU A 81 -1.62 -9.25 -2.59
C LEU A 81 -0.48 -10.19 -3.02
N THR A 82 0.69 -9.65 -3.31
CA THR A 82 1.84 -10.48 -3.73
C THR A 82 2.28 -11.42 -2.62
N LEU A 83 2.43 -10.92 -1.37
CA LEU A 83 2.84 -11.74 -0.23
C LEU A 83 1.80 -12.78 0.20
N SER A 84 0.51 -12.57 -0.12
CA SER A 84 -0.56 -13.53 0.22
C SER A 84 -0.91 -14.49 -0.92
N ILE A 85 -0.86 -14.06 -2.17
CA ILE A 85 -1.21 -14.87 -3.35
C ILE A 85 -0.02 -15.71 -3.82
N LEU A 86 1.20 -15.17 -3.81
CA LEU A 86 2.39 -15.89 -4.27
C LEU A 86 2.57 -17.23 -3.55
N PRO A 87 2.40 -17.33 -2.21
CA PRO A 87 2.49 -18.61 -1.50
C PRO A 87 1.45 -19.65 -1.92
N VAL A 88 0.26 -19.23 -2.35
CA VAL A 88 -0.87 -20.12 -2.70
C VAL A 88 -0.61 -20.89 -4.00
N ALA A 89 0.25 -20.35 -4.87
CA ALA A 89 0.60 -20.98 -6.14
C ALA A 89 1.57 -22.17 -6.01
N PHE A 90 2.16 -22.39 -4.82
CA PHE A 90 3.13 -23.44 -4.56
C PHE A 90 2.60 -24.49 -3.59
N GLU A 91 3.21 -25.68 -3.63
CA GLU A 91 2.94 -26.71 -2.64
C GLU A 91 3.37 -26.26 -1.24
N ARG A 92 2.52 -26.54 -0.26
CA ARG A 92 2.74 -26.13 1.14
C ARG A 92 4.07 -26.66 1.65
N GLY A 93 4.91 -25.75 2.15
CA GLY A 93 6.20 -26.10 2.74
C GLY A 93 7.32 -26.25 1.72
N SER A 94 7.09 -25.92 0.45
CA SER A 94 8.16 -25.87 -0.54
C SER A 94 9.18 -24.78 -0.21
N ILE A 95 10.47 -25.14 -0.24
CA ILE A 95 11.58 -24.19 -0.08
C ILE A 95 11.50 -23.07 -1.14
N ALA A 96 11.02 -23.40 -2.35
CA ALA A 96 10.85 -22.42 -3.43
C ALA A 96 9.80 -21.35 -3.09
N GLN A 97 8.72 -21.73 -2.38
CA GLN A 97 7.69 -20.83 -1.90
C GLN A 97 8.28 -19.78 -0.93
N GLN A 98 9.10 -20.23 0.02
CA GLN A 98 9.74 -19.36 1.00
C GLN A 98 10.83 -18.47 0.38
N LEU A 99 11.64 -19.02 -0.54
CA LEU A 99 12.63 -18.23 -1.29
C LEU A 99 11.96 -17.10 -2.08
N LEU A 100 10.91 -17.41 -2.84
CA LEU A 100 10.20 -16.42 -3.64
C LEU A 100 9.48 -15.37 -2.78
N GLY A 101 8.88 -15.78 -1.66
CA GLY A 101 8.30 -14.85 -0.69
C GLY A 101 9.35 -13.91 -0.10
N THR A 102 10.53 -14.43 0.24
CA THR A 102 11.65 -13.64 0.77
C THR A 102 12.17 -12.64 -0.28
N LEU A 103 12.36 -13.07 -1.53
CA LEU A 103 12.77 -12.19 -2.62
C LEU A 103 11.76 -11.08 -2.88
N ALA A 104 10.46 -11.40 -2.91
CA ALA A 104 9.40 -10.42 -3.04
C ALA A 104 9.45 -9.39 -1.88
N ALA A 105 9.59 -9.87 -0.64
CA ALA A 105 9.70 -9.01 0.53
C ALA A 105 10.92 -8.06 0.45
N ILE A 106 12.08 -8.55 -0.01
CA ILE A 106 13.28 -7.73 -0.21
C ILE A 106 13.03 -6.63 -1.24
N ILE A 107 12.42 -6.97 -2.39
CA ILE A 107 12.11 -5.98 -3.44
C ILE A 107 11.24 -4.86 -2.88
N PHE A 108 10.15 -5.20 -2.19
CA PHE A 108 9.28 -4.19 -1.58
C PHE A 108 10.01 -3.38 -0.51
N THR A 109 10.86 -4.01 0.31
CA THR A 109 11.68 -3.32 1.32
C THR A 109 12.61 -2.29 0.70
N VAL A 110 13.27 -2.62 -0.42
CA VAL A 110 14.11 -1.65 -1.15
C VAL A 110 13.29 -0.45 -1.62
N VAL A 111 12.06 -0.68 -2.11
CA VAL A 111 11.15 0.42 -2.48
C VAL A 111 10.87 1.32 -1.28
N TYR A 112 10.59 0.77 -0.10
CA TYR A 112 10.38 1.53 1.13
C TYR A 112 11.60 2.39 1.51
N PHE A 113 12.82 1.83 1.45
CA PHE A 113 14.03 2.57 1.79
C PHE A 113 14.34 3.72 0.82
N VAL A 114 14.02 3.57 -0.47
CA VAL A 114 14.29 4.58 -1.50
C VAL A 114 13.22 5.67 -1.52
N THR A 115 11.97 5.31 -1.30
CA THR A 115 10.85 6.24 -1.49
C THR A 115 10.52 7.08 -0.26
N ARG A 116 10.65 6.53 0.96
CA ARG A 116 10.31 7.22 2.22
C ARG A 116 9.03 8.05 2.12
N PRO A 117 7.89 7.37 1.93
CA PRO A 117 6.67 8.01 1.45
C PRO A 117 5.86 8.69 2.56
N TYR A 118 6.18 8.48 3.83
CA TYR A 118 5.40 9.00 4.96
C TYR A 118 5.75 10.45 5.27
N VAL A 119 4.78 11.21 5.78
CA VAL A 119 5.00 12.63 6.16
C VAL A 119 5.86 12.75 7.42
N SER A 120 5.83 11.74 8.29
CA SER A 120 6.57 11.69 9.55
C SER A 120 7.77 10.75 9.42
N ASP A 121 8.97 11.26 9.76
CA ASP A 121 10.21 10.46 9.78
C ASP A 121 10.11 9.25 10.73
N ALA A 122 9.32 9.35 11.80
CA ALA A 122 9.08 8.24 12.72
C ALA A 122 8.27 7.12 12.07
N ASP A 123 7.31 7.47 11.22
CA ASP A 123 6.48 6.49 10.48
C ASP A 123 7.29 5.83 9.37
N ASP A 124 8.18 6.58 8.70
CA ASP A 124 9.15 6.00 7.76
C ASP A 124 10.09 5.00 8.44
N PHE A 125 10.60 5.33 9.65
CA PHE A 125 11.44 4.41 10.41
C PHE A 125 10.67 3.17 10.84
N LEU A 126 9.44 3.34 11.34
CA LEU A 126 8.57 2.23 11.73
C LEU A 126 8.25 1.33 10.55
N ALA A 127 7.91 1.91 9.41
CA ALA A 127 7.65 1.17 8.18
C ALA A 127 8.89 0.39 7.73
N ALA A 128 10.07 1.02 7.72
CA ALA A 128 11.32 0.35 7.38
C ALA A 128 11.63 -0.82 8.35
N ALA A 129 11.44 -0.63 9.65
CA ALA A 129 11.65 -1.66 10.67
C ALA A 129 10.65 -2.83 10.54
N SER A 130 9.39 -2.52 10.20
CA SER A 130 8.35 -3.51 9.90
C SER A 130 8.69 -4.32 8.64
N GLN A 131 9.18 -3.68 7.57
CA GLN A 131 9.62 -4.41 6.38
C GLN A 131 10.82 -5.32 6.68
N PHE A 132 11.78 -4.86 7.50
CA PHE A 132 12.91 -5.67 7.93
C PHE A 132 12.47 -6.90 8.74
N THR A 133 11.48 -6.72 9.63
CA THR A 133 10.87 -7.80 10.39
C THR A 133 10.29 -8.91 9.50
N ILE A 134 9.58 -8.52 8.44
CA ILE A 134 9.01 -9.47 7.47
C ILE A 134 10.11 -10.31 6.82
N ILE A 135 11.24 -9.69 6.44
CA ILE A 135 12.41 -10.40 5.90
C ILE A 135 12.95 -11.40 6.93
N LEU A 136 13.12 -11.01 8.20
CA LEU A 136 13.65 -11.90 9.24
C LEU A 136 12.74 -13.11 9.49
N ILE A 137 11.41 -12.92 9.51
CA ILE A 137 10.45 -14.01 9.66
C ILE A 137 10.53 -14.99 8.48
N LEU A 138 10.61 -14.46 7.25
CA LEU A 138 10.71 -15.28 6.05
C LEU A 138 12.06 -16.01 5.96
N LEU A 139 13.16 -15.38 6.36
CA LEU A 139 14.49 -15.99 6.46
C LEU A 139 14.54 -17.08 7.53
N TYR A 140 13.92 -16.85 8.70
CA TYR A 140 13.80 -17.86 9.75
C TYR A 140 13.02 -19.09 9.24
N GLY A 141 11.90 -18.87 8.57
CA GLY A 141 11.13 -19.94 7.93
C GLY A 141 11.93 -20.68 6.86
N LEU A 142 12.67 -19.97 6.02
CA LEU A 142 13.53 -20.55 5.00
C LEU A 142 14.68 -21.37 5.61
N GLY A 143 15.33 -20.89 6.66
CA GLY A 143 16.39 -21.61 7.36
C GLY A 143 15.90 -22.95 7.93
N ASN A 144 14.67 -22.96 8.47
CA ASN A 144 14.02 -24.16 8.95
C ASN A 144 13.62 -25.14 7.83
N ALA A 145 13.24 -24.64 6.65
CA ALA A 145 12.88 -25.48 5.52
C ALA A 145 14.11 -26.03 4.77
N ALA A 146 15.19 -25.25 4.67
CA ALA A 146 16.44 -25.66 4.04
C ALA A 146 17.23 -26.63 4.93
N SER A 147 17.15 -26.46 6.26
CA SER A 147 17.80 -27.31 7.26
C SER A 147 16.79 -28.34 7.76
N SER A 148 16.45 -29.33 6.93
CA SER A 148 15.40 -30.31 7.21
C SER A 148 15.57 -31.12 8.52
N THR A 149 16.67 -30.98 9.28
CA THR A 149 16.87 -31.75 10.53
C THR A 149 17.96 -31.26 11.52
N THR A 150 18.41 -29.99 11.55
CA THR A 150 19.68 -29.66 12.28
C THR A 150 19.70 -28.48 13.25
N PHE A 151 18.60 -27.76 13.47
CA PHE A 151 18.48 -26.94 14.68
C PHE A 151 17.78 -27.80 15.73
N ASP A 152 18.47 -28.05 16.84
CA ASP A 152 17.87 -28.66 18.03
C ASP A 152 16.56 -27.95 18.36
N GLU A 153 15.55 -28.68 18.86
CA GLU A 153 14.23 -28.08 19.16
C GLU A 153 14.37 -26.85 20.07
N ASP A 154 15.31 -26.91 21.02
CA ASP A 154 15.68 -25.81 21.91
C ASP A 154 16.17 -24.57 21.14
N ALA A 155 17.00 -24.74 20.10
CA ALA A 155 17.52 -23.64 19.30
C ALA A 155 16.43 -22.96 18.44
N LYS A 156 15.39 -23.71 18.03
CA LYS A 156 14.24 -23.15 17.31
C LYS A 156 13.34 -22.34 18.24
N GLU A 157 13.13 -22.82 19.47
CA GLU A 157 12.36 -22.12 20.48
C GLU A 157 13.04 -20.79 20.88
N ASP A 158 14.36 -20.83 21.08
CA ASP A 158 15.17 -19.65 21.39
C ASP A 158 15.14 -18.63 20.25
N ALA A 159 15.36 -19.07 19.01
CA ALA A 159 15.35 -18.18 17.85
C ALA A 159 13.98 -17.53 17.61
N GLY A 160 12.89 -18.30 17.77
CA GLY A 160 11.53 -17.77 17.67
C GLY A 160 11.23 -16.71 18.74
N SER A 161 11.64 -16.98 19.98
CA SER A 161 11.46 -16.07 21.11
C SER A 161 12.21 -14.76 20.92
N VAL A 162 13.47 -14.82 20.44
CA VAL A 162 14.27 -13.63 20.12
C VAL A 162 13.60 -12.80 19.03
N LEU A 163 13.05 -13.44 17.99
CA LEU A 163 12.37 -12.74 16.90
C LEU A 163 11.14 -11.94 17.39
N ILE A 164 10.35 -12.55 18.28
CA ILE A 164 9.20 -11.91 18.90
C ILE A 164 9.67 -10.73 19.76
N ALA A 165 10.71 -10.92 20.58
CA ALA A 165 11.25 -9.87 21.43
C ALA A 165 11.77 -8.67 20.63
N ILE A 166 12.44 -8.90 19.49
CA ILE A 166 12.90 -7.84 18.58
C ILE A 166 11.71 -7.04 18.03
N ASN A 167 10.64 -7.71 17.59
CA ASN A 167 9.47 -7.03 17.04
C ASN A 167 8.74 -6.20 18.09
N VAL A 168 8.65 -6.70 19.32
CA VAL A 168 8.08 -5.95 20.45
C VAL A 168 8.96 -4.74 20.77
N LEU A 169 10.29 -4.90 20.78
CA LEU A 169 11.22 -3.80 21.05
C LEU A 169 11.14 -2.70 19.99
N ILE A 170 11.04 -3.06 18.71
CA ILE A 170 10.84 -2.10 17.61
C ILE A 170 9.57 -1.28 17.83
N MET A 171 8.46 -1.95 18.20
CA MET A 171 7.20 -1.28 18.44
C MET A 171 7.26 -0.35 19.67
N VAL A 172 7.90 -0.78 20.75
CA VAL A 172 8.10 0.04 21.96
C VAL A 172 9.04 1.22 21.72
N ALA A 173 10.05 1.07 20.86
CA ALA A 173 11.02 2.14 20.57
C ALA A 173 10.43 3.29 19.73
N VAL A 174 9.29 3.05 19.07
CA VAL A 174 8.62 4.05 18.22
C VAL A 174 7.48 4.78 18.95
N ILE A 175 6.85 4.13 19.95
CA ILE A 175 5.79 4.72 20.81
C ILE A 175 6.40 5.71 21.81
#